data_AF-A0A7S2GLM4-F1
#
_entry.id   AF-A0A7S2GLM4-F1
#
_cell.length_a   1.000
_cell.length_b   1.000
_cell.length_c   1.000
_cell.angle_alpha   90.00
_cell.angle_beta   90.00
_cell.angle_gamma   90.00
#
_symmetry.space_group_name_H-M   'P 1'
#
loop_
_entity.id
_entity.type
_entity.pdbx_description
1 polymer ?
#
loop_
_entity_poly.entity_id
_entity_poly.type
_entity_poly.pdbx_seq_one_letter_code
_entity_poly.pdbx_strand_id
1 'polypeptide(L)'
;PTFYHTWVMRLFGGLVKQNDKLDYYKEQLQKLEADAEAERKYLLDASSEPMIETEDENGRMVKCLSERAKAVNAHAGFITFTSEREARLMLGMRCTASFEEWIPHVPPHHEDVIYEDLQVNLSAMKLFHIMGYACVVGVFFSFLPLICGVGTLASFE
;
A
#
# COMPACT_ATOMS: atom_id res chain seq x y z
N PRO A 1 0.41 -43.43 45.95
CA PRO A 1 -0.05 -42.07 46.34
C PRO A 1 0.76 -40.92 45.71
N THR A 2 2.08 -41.06 45.55
CA THR A 2 2.99 -40.01 45.05
C THR A 2 2.87 -39.74 43.55
N PHE A 3 2.67 -40.77 42.72
CA PHE A 3 2.57 -40.64 41.26
C PHE A 3 1.38 -39.78 40.76
N TYR A 4 0.22 -39.88 41.42
CA TYR A 4 -0.96 -39.10 41.08
C TYR A 4 -0.75 -37.60 41.38
N HIS A 5 -0.01 -37.28 42.45
CA HIS A 5 0.25 -35.90 42.83
C HIS A 5 1.19 -35.19 41.85
N THR A 6 2.15 -35.91 41.28
CA THR A 6 3.08 -35.35 40.28
C THR A 6 2.39 -35.10 38.94
N TRP A 7 1.50 -36.00 38.53
CA TRP A 7 0.72 -35.84 37.30
C TRP A 7 -0.27 -34.68 37.36
N VAL A 8 -1.00 -34.54 38.48
CA VAL A 8 -1.93 -33.43 38.70
C VAL A 8 -1.20 -32.08 38.70
N MET A 9 -0.06 -31.97 39.39
CA MET A 9 0.76 -30.76 39.38
C MET A 9 1.26 -30.35 37.98
N ARG A 10 1.62 -31.33 37.14
CA ARG A 10 2.10 -31.06 35.78
C ARG A 10 0.97 -30.61 34.85
N LEU A 11 -0.24 -31.16 35.03
CA LEU A 11 -1.41 -30.84 34.23
C LEU A 11 -2.00 -29.48 34.62
N PHE A 12 -2.08 -29.18 35.93
CA PHE A 12 -2.44 -27.85 36.42
C PHE A 12 -1.39 -26.78 36.05
N GLY A 13 -0.09 -27.09 36.16
CA GLY A 13 0.97 -26.17 35.73
C GLY A 13 0.96 -25.88 34.23
N GLY A 14 0.52 -26.83 33.40
CA GLY A 14 0.28 -26.61 31.97
C GLY A 14 -0.92 -25.71 31.68
N LEU A 15 -2.03 -25.92 32.41
CA LEU A 15 -3.26 -25.12 32.31
C LEU A 15 -3.06 -23.67 32.77
N VAL A 16 -2.34 -23.44 33.87
CA VAL A 16 -2.01 -22.10 34.36
C VAL A 16 -1.16 -21.35 33.33
N LYS A 17 -0.13 -21.99 32.77
CA LYS A 17 0.69 -21.39 31.71
C LYS A 17 -0.09 -21.08 30.43
N GLN A 18 -1.13 -21.85 30.11
CA GLN A 18 -2.02 -21.55 28.99
C GLN A 18 -2.89 -20.33 29.27
N ASN A 19 -3.41 -20.19 30.50
CA ASN A 19 -4.18 -19.01 30.90
C ASN A 19 -3.32 -17.75 30.92
N ASP A 20 -2.10 -17.81 31.46
CA ASP A 20 -1.18 -16.65 31.49
C ASP A 20 -0.87 -16.15 30.06
N LYS A 21 -0.67 -17.07 29.11
CA LYS A 21 -0.48 -16.71 27.70
C LYS A 21 -1.74 -16.11 27.08
N LEU A 22 -2.91 -16.68 27.39
CA LEU A 22 -4.18 -16.18 26.90
C LEU A 22 -4.42 -14.74 27.36
N ASP A 23 -4.14 -14.45 28.63
CA ASP A 23 -4.34 -13.12 29.20
C ASP A 23 -3.32 -12.11 28.63
N TYR A 24 -2.08 -12.53 28.39
CA TYR A 24 -1.10 -11.72 27.65
C TYR A 24 -1.58 -11.33 26.24
N TYR A 25 -2.10 -12.27 25.46
CA TYR A 25 -2.59 -11.96 24.10
C TYR A 25 -3.85 -11.12 24.11
N LYS A 26 -4.74 -11.29 25.09
CA LYS A 26 -5.92 -10.41 25.25
C LYS A 26 -5.51 -8.97 25.53
N GLU A 27 -4.53 -8.75 26.40
CA GLU A 27 -4.03 -7.41 26.69
C GLU A 27 -3.40 -6.77 25.45
N GLN A 28 -2.62 -7.54 24.68
CA GLN A 28 -2.06 -7.08 23.41
C GLN A 28 -3.14 -6.74 22.38
N LEU A 29 -4.20 -7.54 22.28
CA LEU A 29 -5.34 -7.25 21.40
C LEU A 29 -6.05 -5.97 21.81
N GLN A 30 -6.33 -5.78 23.10
CA GLN A 30 -6.97 -4.55 23.60
C GLN A 30 -6.12 -3.31 23.30
N LYS A 31 -4.80 -3.42 23.47
CA LYS A 31 -3.89 -2.32 23.15
C LYS A 31 -3.90 -2.02 21.64
N LEU A 32 -3.83 -3.05 20.81
CA LEU A 32 -3.84 -2.90 19.36
C LEU A 32 -5.16 -2.31 18.85
N GLU A 33 -6.28 -2.74 19.42
CA GLU A 33 -7.61 -2.19 19.13
C GLU A 33 -7.69 -0.71 19.51
N ALA A 34 -7.20 -0.33 20.70
CA ALA A 34 -7.17 1.06 21.15
C ALA A 34 -6.29 1.94 20.25
N ASP A 35 -5.12 1.44 19.85
CA ASP A 35 -4.20 2.15 18.96
C ASP A 35 -4.83 2.31 17.56
N ALA A 36 -5.47 1.25 17.02
CA ALA A 36 -6.16 1.30 15.73
C ALA A 36 -7.36 2.25 15.72
N GLU A 37 -8.14 2.31 16.81
CA GLU A 37 -9.25 3.24 16.95
C GLU A 37 -8.77 4.70 17.04
N ALA A 38 -7.69 4.95 17.79
CA ALA A 38 -7.08 6.27 17.90
C ALA A 38 -6.56 6.75 16.54
N GLU A 39 -5.88 5.88 15.79
CA GLU A 39 -5.39 6.18 14.45
C GLU A 39 -6.55 6.43 13.48
N ARG A 40 -7.57 5.57 13.46
CA ARG A 40 -8.76 5.77 12.62
C ARG A 40 -9.45 7.10 12.89
N LYS A 41 -9.58 7.48 14.18
CA LYS A 41 -10.17 8.76 14.56
C LYS A 41 -9.33 9.93 14.06
N TYR A 42 -8.01 9.84 14.18
CA TYR A 42 -7.08 10.85 13.67
C TYR A 42 -7.19 11.00 12.14
N LEU A 43 -7.25 9.89 11.40
CA LEU A 43 -7.36 9.90 9.94
C LEU A 43 -8.66 10.58 9.48
N LEU A 44 -9.79 10.27 10.14
CA LEU A 44 -11.07 10.89 9.83
C LEU A 44 -11.06 12.40 10.08
N ASP A 45 -10.53 12.83 11.23
CA ASP A 45 -10.40 14.24 11.59
C ASP A 45 -9.51 14.99 10.56
N ALA A 46 -8.31 14.48 10.31
CA ALA A 46 -7.36 15.06 9.36
C ALA A 46 -7.90 15.09 7.92
N SER A 47 -8.58 14.04 7.47
CA SER A 47 -9.15 13.97 6.11
C SER A 47 -10.28 14.98 5.87
N SER A 48 -10.98 15.37 6.94
CA SER A 48 -12.14 16.26 6.87
C SER A 48 -11.80 17.75 6.93
N GLU A 49 -10.52 18.10 7.05
CA GLU A 49 -10.08 19.49 7.08
C GLU A 49 -10.41 20.21 5.76
N PRO A 50 -10.83 21.49 5.84
CA PRO A 50 -11.24 22.24 4.65
C PRO A 50 -10.05 22.55 3.74
N MET A 51 -10.34 22.72 2.44
CA MET A 51 -9.36 23.21 1.47
C MET A 51 -8.90 24.62 1.83
N ILE A 52 -7.60 24.86 1.70
CA ILE A 52 -6.93 26.14 1.93
C ILE A 52 -6.54 26.72 0.56
N GLU A 53 -6.67 28.03 0.41
CA GLU A 53 -6.19 28.72 -0.78
C GLU A 53 -4.69 28.96 -0.64
N THR A 54 -3.90 28.41 -1.57
CA THR A 54 -2.44 28.55 -1.60
C THR A 54 -2.02 29.07 -2.98
N GLU A 55 -0.95 29.85 -3.00
CA GLU A 55 -0.37 30.36 -4.24
C GLU A 55 0.54 29.29 -4.86
N ASP A 56 0.26 28.91 -6.10
CA ASP A 56 1.08 27.99 -6.89
C ASP A 56 2.39 28.66 -7.35
N GLU A 57 3.36 27.87 -7.83
CA GLU A 57 4.65 28.34 -8.36
C GLU A 57 4.52 29.39 -9.48
N ASN A 58 3.35 29.41 -10.15
CA ASN A 58 3.01 30.34 -11.23
C ASN A 58 2.25 31.59 -10.75
N GLY A 59 2.16 31.83 -9.44
CA GLY A 59 1.43 32.98 -8.86
C GLY A 59 -0.10 32.88 -8.97
N ARG A 60 -0.62 31.66 -9.17
CA ARG A 60 -2.07 31.40 -9.29
C ARG A 60 -2.60 30.92 -7.95
N MET A 61 -3.74 31.47 -7.52
CA MET A 61 -4.43 30.98 -6.33
C MET A 61 -5.12 29.65 -6.66
N VAL A 62 -4.69 28.57 -6.00
CA VAL A 62 -5.25 27.22 -6.15
C VAL A 62 -5.80 26.75 -4.81
N LYS A 63 -6.93 26.05 -4.83
CA LYS A 63 -7.47 25.39 -3.64
C LYS A 63 -6.76 24.06 -3.45
N CYS A 64 -5.98 23.98 -2.38
CA CYS A 64 -5.19 22.81 -2.02
C CYS A 64 -5.70 22.23 -0.69
N LEU A 65 -5.42 20.95 -0.45
CA LEU A 65 -5.62 20.35 0.87
C LEU A 65 -4.68 21.01 1.89
N SER A 66 -5.13 21.09 3.14
CA SER A 66 -4.24 21.46 4.25
C SER A 66 -3.05 20.50 4.32
N GLU A 67 -1.93 20.93 4.90
CA GLU A 67 -0.75 20.06 5.07
C GLU A 67 -1.09 18.75 5.79
N ARG A 68 -1.96 18.81 6.80
CA ARG A 68 -2.38 17.65 7.58
C ARG A 68 -3.31 16.73 6.78
N ALA A 69 -4.24 17.28 6.00
CA ALA A 69 -5.07 16.49 5.10
C ALA A 69 -4.27 15.88 3.94
N LYS A 70 -3.27 16.60 3.43
CA LYS A 70 -2.36 16.15 2.37
C LYS A 70 -1.48 14.98 2.82
N ALA A 71 -1.11 14.93 4.10
CA ALA A 71 -0.34 13.82 4.67
C ALA A 71 -1.14 12.51 4.77
N VAL A 72 -2.47 12.59 4.82
CA VAL A 72 -3.36 11.44 5.02
C VAL A 72 -4.07 11.03 3.73
N ASN A 73 -4.46 11.99 2.91
CA ASN A 73 -5.21 11.74 1.68
C ASN A 73 -4.26 11.40 0.52
N ALA A 74 -4.58 10.31 -0.19
CA ALA A 74 -3.85 9.92 -1.38
C ALA A 74 -4.17 10.84 -2.58
N HIS A 75 -3.27 10.84 -3.57
CA HIS A 75 -3.46 11.56 -4.83
C HIS A 75 -4.40 10.85 -5.81
N ALA A 76 -4.78 9.60 -5.52
CA ALA A 76 -5.67 8.77 -6.33
C ALA A 76 -6.93 8.40 -5.56
N GLY A 77 -8.02 8.12 -6.30
CA GLY A 77 -9.28 7.73 -5.70
C GLY A 77 -10.26 7.15 -6.71
N PHE A 78 -11.33 6.54 -6.19
CA PHE A 78 -12.40 5.98 -6.99
C PHE A 78 -13.53 7.00 -7.15
N ILE A 79 -14.04 7.12 -8.37
CA ILE A 79 -15.18 7.98 -8.68
C ILE A 79 -16.32 7.07 -9.14
N THR A 80 -17.49 7.29 -8.56
CA THR A 80 -18.71 6.59 -8.96
C THR A 80 -19.62 7.54 -9.73
N PHE A 81 -20.29 7.01 -10.74
CA PHE A 81 -21.21 7.75 -11.60
C PHE A 81 -22.62 7.21 -11.44
N THR A 82 -23.61 8.07 -11.69
CA THR A 82 -25.01 7.66 -11.65
C THR A 82 -25.39 6.82 -12.87
N SER A 83 -24.71 7.04 -14.00
CA SER A 83 -24.97 6.36 -15.26
C SER A 83 -23.69 5.80 -15.88
N GLU A 84 -23.78 4.60 -16.45
CA GLU A 84 -22.68 3.97 -17.20
C GLU A 84 -22.22 4.85 -18.38
N ARG A 85 -23.16 5.57 -19.00
CA ARG A 85 -22.85 6.47 -20.12
C ARG A 85 -21.90 7.59 -19.68
N GLU A 86 -22.07 8.12 -18.48
CA GLU A 86 -21.22 9.18 -17.92
C GLU A 86 -19.82 8.65 -17.62
N ALA A 87 -19.74 7.45 -17.01
CA ALA A 87 -18.48 6.78 -16.76
C ALA A 87 -17.69 6.53 -18.05
N ARG A 88 -18.36 6.05 -19.11
CA ARG A 88 -17.73 5.82 -20.41
C ARG A 88 -17.31 7.12 -21.10
N LEU A 89 -18.08 8.19 -20.94
CA LEU A 89 -17.71 9.52 -21.43
C LEU A 89 -16.44 10.02 -20.74
N MET A 90 -16.37 9.92 -19.42
CA MET A 90 -15.23 10.36 -18.63
C MET A 90 -13.94 9.62 -19.02
N LEU A 91 -14.00 8.32 -19.30
CA LEU A 91 -12.84 7.55 -19.79
C LEU A 91 -12.32 8.03 -21.16
N GLY A 92 -13.17 8.62 -21.99
CA GLY A 92 -12.80 9.13 -23.32
C GLY A 92 -12.50 10.63 -23.35
N MET A 93 -12.76 11.35 -22.26
CA MET A 93 -12.61 12.80 -22.18
C MET A 93 -11.34 13.20 -21.43
N ARG A 94 -10.77 14.33 -21.82
CA ARG A 94 -9.64 14.94 -21.13
C ARG A 94 -10.17 16.01 -20.18
N CYS A 95 -9.93 15.82 -18.88
CA CYS A 95 -10.41 16.73 -17.84
C CYS A 95 -9.57 18.01 -17.74
N THR A 96 -8.27 17.91 -18.02
CA THR A 96 -7.33 19.04 -17.95
C THR A 96 -6.50 19.16 -19.24
N ALA A 97 -5.82 20.30 -19.40
CA ALA A 97 -4.94 20.53 -20.54
C ALA A 97 -3.66 19.67 -20.47
N SER A 98 -3.20 19.33 -19.26
CA SER A 98 -2.08 18.43 -19.03
C SER A 98 -2.49 16.97 -19.32
N PHE A 99 -1.61 16.21 -19.98
CA PHE A 99 -1.86 14.77 -20.22
C PHE A 99 -1.53 13.90 -19.00
N GLU A 100 -0.74 14.43 -18.05
CA GLU A 100 -0.29 13.68 -16.87
C GLU A 100 -1.19 13.91 -15.65
N GLU A 101 -2.21 14.77 -15.77
CA GLU A 101 -3.07 15.17 -14.68
C GLU A 101 -4.47 14.58 -14.90
N TRP A 102 -5.05 13.97 -13.86
CA TRP A 102 -6.39 13.33 -13.90
C TRP A 102 -6.54 12.27 -14.99
N ILE A 103 -5.82 11.16 -14.84
CA ILE A 103 -5.87 10.03 -15.78
C ILE A 103 -6.93 9.03 -15.29
N PRO A 104 -8.08 8.91 -15.97
CA PRO A 104 -9.10 7.94 -15.58
C PRO A 104 -8.74 6.55 -16.10
N HIS A 105 -8.90 5.54 -15.24
CA HIS A 105 -8.76 4.14 -15.59
C HIS A 105 -10.02 3.37 -15.19
N VAL A 106 -10.28 2.28 -15.90
CA VAL A 106 -11.31 1.33 -15.49
C VAL A 106 -10.82 0.66 -14.20
N PRO A 107 -11.54 0.77 -13.08
CA PRO A 107 -11.10 0.18 -11.83
C PRO A 107 -11.12 -1.36 -11.93
N PRO A 108 -10.20 -2.05 -11.24
CA PRO A 108 -10.25 -3.51 -11.11
C PRO A 108 -11.43 -3.92 -10.22
N HIS A 109 -11.66 -5.23 -10.11
CA HIS A 109 -12.64 -5.72 -9.15
C HIS A 109 -12.22 -5.38 -7.73
N HIS A 110 -13.18 -5.14 -6.82
CA HIS A 110 -12.91 -4.66 -5.47
C HIS A 110 -11.97 -5.57 -4.65
N GLU A 111 -12.00 -6.89 -4.89
CA GLU A 111 -11.10 -7.86 -4.25
C GLU A 111 -9.68 -7.84 -4.84
N ASP A 112 -9.52 -7.32 -6.07
CA ASP A 112 -8.24 -7.23 -6.78
C ASP A 112 -7.54 -5.87 -6.57
N VAL A 113 -8.13 -4.98 -5.76
CA VAL A 113 -7.55 -3.67 -5.45
C VAL A 113 -6.44 -3.82 -4.42
N ILE A 114 -5.22 -3.44 -4.81
CA ILE A 114 -4.06 -3.31 -3.90
C ILE A 114 -4.03 -1.87 -3.38
N TYR A 115 -4.46 -1.66 -2.14
CA TYR A 115 -4.58 -0.32 -1.56
C TYR A 115 -3.24 0.34 -1.27
N GLU A 116 -2.17 -0.45 -1.10
CA GLU A 116 -0.82 0.04 -0.87
C GLU A 116 -0.28 0.78 -2.10
N ASP A 117 -0.66 0.38 -3.32
CA ASP A 117 -0.21 1.01 -4.56
C ASP A 117 -0.86 2.39 -4.77
N LEU A 118 -2.09 2.58 -4.24
CA LEU A 118 -2.81 3.86 -4.29
C LEU A 118 -2.12 4.97 -3.47
N GLN A 119 -1.26 4.60 -2.51
CA GLN A 119 -0.54 5.54 -1.65
C GLN A 119 0.79 6.02 -2.27
N VAL A 120 1.22 5.45 -3.39
CA VAL A 120 2.52 5.76 -3.98
C VAL A 120 2.48 7.10 -4.71
N ASN A 121 3.40 8.00 -4.36
CA ASN A 121 3.57 9.27 -5.05
C ASN A 121 3.96 9.05 -6.52
N LEU A 122 3.36 9.82 -7.44
CA LEU A 122 3.62 9.74 -8.89
C LEU A 122 5.12 9.83 -9.23
N SER A 123 5.86 10.69 -8.53
CA SER A 123 7.31 10.83 -8.71
C SER A 123 8.08 9.56 -8.35
N ALA A 124 7.65 8.87 -7.28
CA ALA A 124 8.24 7.61 -6.88
C ALA A 124 7.91 6.50 -7.88
N MET A 125 6.68 6.44 -8.40
CA MET A 125 6.31 5.49 -9.47
C MET A 125 7.20 5.65 -10.71
N LYS A 126 7.44 6.89 -11.17
CA LYS A 126 8.33 7.16 -12.30
C LYS A 126 9.75 6.62 -12.05
N LEU A 127 10.27 6.80 -10.84
CA LEU A 127 11.59 6.28 -10.45
C LEU A 127 11.62 4.74 -10.44
N PHE A 128 10.61 4.10 -9.85
CA PHE A 128 10.50 2.63 -9.84
C PHE A 128 10.39 2.05 -11.25
N HIS A 129 9.67 2.70 -12.15
CA HIS A 129 9.62 2.28 -13.56
C HIS A 129 10.99 2.33 -14.23
N ILE A 130 11.74 3.43 -14.05
CA ILE A 130 13.09 3.56 -14.61
C ILE A 130 14.01 2.47 -14.04
N MET A 131 13.96 2.25 -12.72
CA MET A 131 14.74 1.18 -12.08
C MET A 131 14.35 -0.21 -12.59
N GLY A 132 13.06 -0.45 -12.81
CA GLY A 132 12.55 -1.69 -13.39
C GLY A 132 13.15 -1.94 -14.78
N TYR A 133 13.10 -0.95 -15.67
CA TYR A 133 13.72 -1.06 -17.00
C TYR A 133 15.24 -1.25 -16.92
N ALA A 134 15.93 -0.54 -16.03
CA ALA A 134 17.36 -0.71 -15.81
C ALA A 134 17.71 -2.14 -15.34
N CYS A 135 16.89 -2.71 -14.45
CA CYS A 135 17.06 -4.08 -13.98
C CYS A 135 16.88 -5.10 -15.10
N VAL A 136 15.83 -4.95 -15.93
CA VAL A 136 15.58 -5.82 -17.10
C VAL A 136 16.78 -5.78 -18.05
N VAL A 137 17.29 -4.59 -18.38
CA VAL A 137 18.49 -4.44 -19.20
C VAL A 137 19.68 -5.15 -18.55
N GLY A 138 19.89 -4.97 -17.24
CA GLY A 138 20.93 -5.64 -16.48
C GLY A 138 20.86 -7.17 -16.56
N VAL A 139 19.65 -7.75 -16.52
CA VAL A 139 19.44 -9.20 -16.68
C VAL A 139 19.81 -9.66 -18.09
N PHE A 140 19.46 -8.90 -19.13
CA PHE A 140 19.87 -9.24 -20.50
C PHE A 140 21.39 -9.18 -20.68
N PHE A 141 22.03 -8.16 -20.12
CA PHE A 141 23.49 -8.02 -20.21
C PHE A 141 24.25 -9.08 -19.41
N SER A 142 23.72 -9.53 -18.26
CA SER A 142 24.33 -10.61 -17.49
C SER A 142 24.19 -11.98 -18.15
N PHE A 143 23.16 -12.17 -18.99
CA PHE A 143 22.93 -13.41 -19.73
C PHE A 143 23.90 -13.60 -20.92
N LEU A 144 24.36 -12.52 -21.54
CA LEU A 144 25.32 -12.58 -22.65
C LEU A 144 26.66 -13.28 -22.31
N PRO A 145 27.39 -12.91 -21.23
CA PRO A 145 28.63 -13.59 -20.87
C PRO A 145 28.40 -15.05 -20.45
N LEU A 146 27.23 -15.38 -19.88
CA LEU A 146 26.85 -16.74 -19.54
C LEU A 146 26.78 -17.62 -20.80
N ILE A 147 26.08 -17.16 -21.85
CA ILE A 147 26.00 -17.87 -23.13
C ILE A 147 27.38 -18.02 -23.78
N CYS A 148 28.15 -16.93 -23.82
CA CYS A 148 29.50 -16.96 -24.39
C CYS A 148 30.40 -17.96 -23.63
N GLY A 149 30.27 -18.04 -22.31
CA GLY A 149 31.01 -19.01 -21.48
C GLY A 149 30.63 -20.46 -21.75
N VAL A 150 29.34 -20.76 -21.96
CA VAL A 150 28.90 -22.11 -22.31
C VAL A 150 29.31 -22.48 -23.74
N GLY A 151 29.23 -21.53 -24.68
CA GLY A 151 29.60 -21.76 -26.08
C GLY A 151 31.07 -22.13 -26.27
N THR A 152 31.97 -21.53 -25.49
CA THR A 152 33.39 -21.91 -25.52
C THR A 152 33.61 -23.31 -24.95
N LEU A 153 32.97 -23.66 -23.84
CA LEU A 153 33.07 -25.01 -23.26
C LEU A 153 32.50 -26.10 -24.16
N ALA A 154 31.37 -25.84 -24.82
CA ALA A 154 30.74 -26.78 -25.75
C ALA A 154 31.54 -27.02 -27.04
N SER A 155 32.42 -26.09 -27.42
CA SER A 155 33.28 -26.21 -28.60
C SER A 155 34.59 -26.96 -28.33
N PHE A 156 34.87 -27.32 -27.06
CA PHE A 156 36.08 -28.06 -26.65
C PHE A 156 35.91 -29.58 -26.69
N GLU A 157 34.75 -30.09 -27.11
CA GLU A 157 34.47 -31.50 -27.40
C GLU A 157 34.34 -31.72 -28.90
#